data_AF-A0A1U7V304-F1
#
_entry.id   AF-A0A1U7V304-F1
#
_cell.length_a   1.000
_cell.length_b   1.000
_cell.length_c   1.000
_cell.angle_alpha   90.00
_cell.angle_beta   90.00
_cell.angle_gamma   90.00
#
_symmetry.space_group_name_H-M   'P 1'
#
loop_
_entity.id
_entity.type
_entity.pdbx_description
1 polymer ?
#
loop_
_entity_poly.entity_id
_entity_poly.type
_entity_poly.pdbx_seq_one_letter_code
_entity_poly.pdbx_strand_id
1 'polypeptide(L)'
;MAKLYENEHPVKALGWAARDASGVLSPFNFTRRATGEKDVQFKVMYCGICHSDLQQLKNIEWSTSIYPMVPGYGAIGVVTEIGSKVEKFKVGDKAGVGCLVGSCRKCENCDNNLEIYCPDHIIIEGLHTGVRNTQRKTITILDRSFRV
;
A
#
# COMPACT_ATOMS: atom_id res chain seq x y z
N MET A 1 10.25 -17.29 -16.17
CA MET A 1 9.20 -17.95 -15.38
C MET A 1 8.28 -16.85 -14.85
N ALA A 2 7.02 -16.82 -15.26
CA ALA A 2 6.10 -15.74 -14.85
C ALA A 2 5.82 -15.86 -13.34
N LYS A 3 6.07 -14.79 -12.58
CA LYS A 3 5.77 -14.76 -11.14
C LYS A 3 4.25 -14.87 -10.98
N LEU A 4 3.78 -15.87 -10.23
CA LEU A 4 2.34 -16.06 -9.99
C LEU A 4 1.90 -15.24 -8.78
N TYR A 5 1.51 -13.98 -9.03
CA TYR A 5 1.03 -13.04 -8.00
C TYR A 5 -0.26 -13.52 -7.29
N GLU A 6 -1.00 -14.43 -7.92
CA GLU A 6 -2.25 -15.01 -7.41
C GLU A 6 -2.04 -16.06 -6.31
N ASN A 7 -0.81 -16.52 -6.07
CA ASN A 7 -0.51 -17.58 -5.09
C ASN A 7 0.60 -17.18 -4.10
N GLU A 8 1.00 -15.92 -4.05
CA GLU A 8 2.09 -15.44 -3.19
C GLU A 8 1.67 -15.35 -1.71
N HIS A 9 0.39 -15.09 -1.45
CA HIS A 9 -0.14 -14.85 -0.11
C HIS A 9 -1.58 -15.40 0.07
N PRO A 10 -2.09 -15.56 1.31
CA PRO A 10 -3.36 -16.25 1.55
C PRO A 10 -4.62 -15.44 1.21
N VAL A 11 -4.57 -14.10 1.23
CA VAL A 11 -5.77 -13.26 1.03
C VAL A 11 -5.86 -12.87 -0.44
N LYS A 12 -6.89 -13.33 -1.15
CA LYS A 12 -7.11 -12.97 -2.57
C LYS A 12 -7.59 -11.52 -2.70
N ALA A 13 -7.12 -10.85 -3.73
CA ALA A 13 -7.50 -9.49 -4.05
C ALA A 13 -7.58 -9.28 -5.56
N LEU A 14 -8.41 -8.33 -5.97
CA LEU A 14 -8.61 -7.92 -7.35
C LEU A 14 -8.37 -6.42 -7.45
N GLY A 15 -7.69 -6.01 -8.51
CA GLY A 15 -7.48 -4.61 -8.85
C GLY A 15 -7.32 -4.42 -10.35
N TRP A 16 -7.02 -3.20 -10.75
CA TRP A 16 -6.71 -2.86 -12.13
C TRP A 16 -5.23 -2.49 -12.21
N ALA A 17 -4.46 -3.21 -13.01
CA ALA A 17 -3.02 -3.01 -13.11
C ALA A 17 -2.59 -2.60 -14.51
N ALA A 18 -1.60 -1.72 -14.59
CA ALA A 18 -0.78 -1.55 -15.77
C ALA A 18 0.33 -2.62 -15.78
N ARG A 19 0.67 -3.09 -16.97
CA ARG A 19 1.69 -4.13 -17.18
C ARG A 19 2.95 -3.58 -17.86
N ASP A 20 2.87 -2.36 -18.38
CA ASP A 20 3.94 -1.66 -19.07
C ASP A 20 3.67 -0.13 -19.06
N ALA A 21 4.61 0.61 -19.66
CA ALA A 21 4.60 2.07 -19.73
C ALA A 21 3.51 2.68 -20.64
N SER A 22 2.68 1.88 -21.31
CA SER A 22 1.46 2.40 -21.93
C SER A 22 0.50 3.00 -20.89
N GLY A 23 0.58 2.51 -19.65
CA GLY A 23 -0.32 2.88 -18.57
C GLY A 23 -1.75 2.36 -18.74
N VAL A 24 -1.98 1.45 -19.69
CA VAL A 24 -3.31 0.85 -19.90
C VAL A 24 -3.62 -0.10 -18.74
N LEU A 25 -4.72 0.19 -18.05
CA LEU A 25 -5.18 -0.59 -16.92
C LEU A 25 -6.07 -1.75 -17.37
N SER A 26 -5.82 -2.94 -16.82
CA SER A 26 -6.65 -4.12 -17.04
C SER A 26 -6.86 -4.90 -15.74
N PRO A 27 -7.94 -5.69 -15.60
CA PRO A 27 -8.16 -6.52 -14.42
C PRO A 27 -6.94 -7.40 -14.09
N PHE A 28 -6.60 -7.42 -12.81
CA PHE A 28 -5.42 -8.11 -12.28
C PHE A 28 -5.75 -8.72 -10.92
N ASN A 29 -5.64 -10.05 -10.85
CA ASN A 29 -5.75 -10.79 -9.61
C ASN A 29 -4.38 -10.87 -8.94
N PHE A 30 -4.35 -10.68 -7.63
CA PHE A 30 -3.15 -10.84 -6.83
C PHE A 30 -3.54 -11.26 -5.42
N THR A 31 -2.54 -11.45 -4.58
CA THR A 31 -2.75 -11.84 -3.19
C THR A 31 -2.09 -10.86 -2.22
N ARG A 32 -2.61 -10.84 -1.00
CA ARG A 32 -2.16 -10.05 0.14
C ARG A 32 -1.88 -10.96 1.32
N ARG A 33 -0.94 -10.56 2.16
CA ARG A 33 -0.65 -11.26 3.41
C ARG A 33 -1.87 -11.29 4.33
N ALA A 34 -1.91 -12.27 5.23
CA ALA A 34 -2.87 -12.28 6.33
C ALA A 34 -2.67 -11.08 7.26
N THR A 35 -3.74 -10.67 7.95
CA THR A 35 -3.72 -9.59 8.93
C THR A 35 -2.79 -9.94 10.09
N GLY A 36 -1.62 -9.29 10.14
CA GLY A 36 -0.69 -9.40 11.26
C GLY A 36 -1.19 -8.70 12.52
N GLU A 37 -0.51 -8.90 13.65
CA GLU A 37 -0.94 -8.38 14.96
C GLU A 37 -1.10 -6.85 15.02
N LYS A 38 -0.38 -6.10 14.19
CA LYS A 38 -0.44 -4.63 14.10
C LYS A 38 -1.04 -4.14 12.79
N ASP A 39 -1.62 -5.04 12.01
CA ASP A 39 -2.19 -4.72 10.70
C ASP A 39 -3.67 -4.35 10.83
N VAL A 40 -4.14 -3.47 9.95
CA VAL A 40 -5.56 -3.15 9.77
C VAL A 40 -5.91 -3.48 8.34
N GLN A 41 -6.85 -4.42 8.14
CA GLN A 41 -7.41 -4.72 6.84
C GLN A 41 -8.74 -3.99 6.68
N PHE A 42 -8.91 -3.31 5.55
CA PHE A 42 -10.15 -2.63 5.23
C PHE A 42 -10.56 -2.86 3.77
N LYS A 43 -11.88 -2.86 3.55
CA LYS A 43 -12.47 -2.87 2.21
C LYS A 43 -12.37 -1.46 1.64
N VAL A 44 -11.58 -1.29 0.58
CA VAL A 44 -11.49 -0.03 -0.16
C VAL A 44 -12.86 0.31 -0.74
N MET A 45 -13.34 1.52 -0.45
CA MET A 45 -14.60 2.05 -0.98
C MET A 45 -14.33 3.09 -2.06
N TYR A 46 -13.32 3.94 -1.86
CA TYR A 46 -12.89 4.95 -2.81
C TYR A 46 -11.37 5.03 -2.85
N CYS A 47 -10.83 5.31 -4.03
CA CYS A 47 -9.42 5.62 -4.25
C CYS A 47 -9.33 6.93 -5.02
N GLY A 48 -8.56 7.89 -4.50
CA GLY A 48 -8.25 9.12 -5.23
C GLY A 48 -7.28 8.82 -6.37
N ILE A 49 -7.41 9.60 -7.45
CA ILE A 49 -6.45 9.61 -8.57
C ILE A 49 -5.83 10.99 -8.61
N CYS A 50 -4.50 11.05 -8.67
CA CYS A 50 -3.75 12.29 -8.83
C CYS A 50 -2.73 12.19 -9.97
N HIS A 51 -2.09 13.31 -10.29
CA HIS A 51 -1.11 13.38 -11.38
C HIS A 51 0.07 12.42 -11.18
N SER A 52 0.46 12.14 -9.93
CA SER A 52 1.55 11.20 -9.64
C SER A 52 1.20 9.76 -10.04
N ASP A 53 -0.08 9.35 -9.98
CA ASP A 53 -0.50 8.05 -10.52
C ASP A 53 -0.19 7.94 -12.01
N LEU A 54 -0.49 9.00 -12.77
CA LEU A 54 -0.26 9.01 -14.22
C LEU A 54 1.24 8.99 -14.56
N GLN A 55 2.04 9.77 -13.82
CA GLN A 55 3.50 9.79 -13.99
C GLN A 55 4.11 8.40 -13.79
N GLN A 56 3.62 7.65 -12.80
CA GLN A 56 4.11 6.30 -12.51
C GLN A 56 3.56 5.25 -13.48
N LEU A 57 2.28 5.32 -13.83
CA LEU A 57 1.70 4.38 -14.79
C LEU A 57 2.42 4.43 -16.15
N LYS A 58 2.82 5.63 -16.59
CA LYS A 58 3.48 5.82 -17.88
C LYS A 58 5.01 5.84 -17.81
N ASN A 59 5.58 5.76 -16.61
CA ASN A 59 7.03 5.77 -16.38
C ASN A 59 7.76 6.95 -17.06
N ILE A 60 7.11 8.13 -17.12
CA ILE A 60 7.57 9.25 -17.98
C ILE A 60 8.75 10.01 -17.36
N GLU A 61 8.81 10.11 -16.03
CA GLU A 61 9.69 11.08 -15.38
C GLU A 61 10.84 10.43 -14.59
N TRP A 62 10.59 9.33 -13.89
CA TRP A 62 11.58 8.75 -12.96
C TRP A 62 12.16 7.40 -13.39
N SER A 63 11.65 6.77 -14.46
CA SER A 63 12.13 5.46 -14.95
C SER A 63 12.20 4.33 -13.89
N THR A 64 11.48 4.48 -12.77
CA THR A 64 11.53 3.59 -11.59
C THR A 64 10.28 2.73 -11.44
N SER A 65 9.32 2.83 -12.37
CA SER A 65 8.02 2.16 -12.24
C SER A 65 8.17 0.65 -12.28
N ILE A 66 7.51 -0.03 -11.35
CA ILE A 66 7.59 -1.50 -11.22
C ILE A 66 6.28 -2.14 -11.62
N TYR A 67 6.29 -2.88 -12.73
CA TYR A 67 5.13 -3.58 -13.25
C TYR A 67 5.10 -5.06 -12.82
N PRO A 68 3.91 -5.69 -12.67
CA PRO A 68 2.59 -5.08 -12.76
C PRO A 68 2.32 -4.11 -11.60
N MET A 69 1.66 -2.99 -11.91
CA MET A 69 1.39 -1.88 -10.98
C MET A 69 -0.11 -1.61 -10.90
N VAL A 70 -0.69 -1.71 -9.71
CA VAL A 70 -2.03 -1.19 -9.39
C VAL A 70 -1.85 0.21 -8.78
N PRO A 71 -2.30 1.28 -9.44
CA PRO A 71 -2.14 2.66 -8.94
C PRO A 71 -3.03 2.93 -7.71
N GLY A 72 -2.83 4.09 -7.07
CA GLY A 72 -3.61 4.54 -5.92
C GLY A 72 -2.77 4.75 -4.65
N TYR A 73 -2.46 6.02 -4.36
CA TYR A 73 -1.68 6.46 -3.18
C TYR A 73 -2.56 7.00 -2.05
N GLY A 74 -3.89 6.98 -2.25
CA GLY A 74 -4.87 7.51 -1.32
C GLY A 74 -6.15 6.71 -1.40
N ALA A 75 -6.33 5.76 -0.48
CA ALA A 75 -7.52 4.93 -0.42
C ALA A 75 -8.24 5.10 0.91
N ILE A 76 -9.57 5.12 0.85
CA ILE A 76 -10.46 5.17 2.01
C ILE A 76 -11.47 4.05 1.93
N GLY A 77 -11.83 3.51 3.09
CA GLY A 77 -12.70 2.36 3.16
C GLY A 77 -13.17 2.02 4.56
N VAL A 78 -13.69 0.81 4.71
CA VAL A 78 -14.27 0.32 5.97
C VAL A 78 -13.46 -0.85 6.50
N VAL A 79 -13.03 -0.78 7.76
CA VAL A 79 -12.22 -1.82 8.42
C VAL A 79 -13.01 -3.13 8.49
N THR A 80 -12.39 -4.20 8.01
CA THR A 80 -12.95 -5.55 7.99
C THR A 80 -12.29 -6.50 8.98
N GLU A 81 -11.00 -6.28 9.29
CA GLU A 81 -10.23 -7.08 10.23
C GLU A 81 -9.14 -6.23 10.88
N ILE A 82 -8.83 -6.51 12.14
CA ILE A 82 -7.75 -5.84 12.90
C ILE A 82 -6.85 -6.89 13.55
N GLY A 83 -5.57 -6.56 13.64
CA GLY A 83 -4.63 -7.34 14.43
C GLY A 83 -4.87 -7.21 15.94
N SER A 84 -4.39 -8.20 16.70
CA SER A 84 -4.55 -8.29 18.16
C SER A 84 -3.93 -7.15 18.97
N LYS A 85 -3.01 -6.38 18.38
CA LYS A 85 -2.28 -5.25 19.00
C LYS A 85 -2.70 -3.90 18.41
N VAL A 86 -3.78 -3.86 17.63
CA VAL A 86 -4.37 -2.61 17.12
C VAL A 86 -5.32 -2.07 18.18
N GLU A 87 -5.11 -0.82 18.58
CA GLU A 87 -5.90 -0.15 19.63
C GLU A 87 -6.78 0.98 19.05
N LYS A 88 -6.38 1.57 17.91
CA LYS A 88 -7.04 2.77 17.36
C LYS A 88 -8.26 2.52 16.50
N PHE A 89 -8.39 1.34 15.90
CA PHE A 89 -9.46 1.01 14.97
C PHE A 89 -10.23 -0.19 15.46
N LYS A 90 -11.53 -0.20 15.16
CA LYS A 90 -12.41 -1.38 15.28
C LYS A 90 -12.97 -1.75 13.91
N VAL A 91 -13.39 -3.00 13.79
CA VAL A 91 -14.13 -3.48 12.61
C VAL A 91 -15.39 -2.61 12.43
N GLY A 92 -15.62 -2.15 11.20
CA GLY A 92 -16.70 -1.21 10.85
C GLY A 92 -16.30 0.26 10.82
N ASP A 93 -15.12 0.64 11.34
CA ASP A 93 -14.65 2.02 11.26
C ASP A 93 -14.29 2.44 9.84
N LYS A 94 -14.37 3.74 9.58
CA LYS A 94 -13.84 4.35 8.36
C LYS A 94 -12.35 4.61 8.54
N ALA A 95 -11.53 4.08 7.63
CA ALA A 95 -10.08 4.23 7.65
C ALA A 95 -9.57 4.72 6.30
N GLY A 96 -8.46 5.46 6.33
CA GLY A 96 -7.76 5.94 5.14
C GLY A 96 -6.27 5.65 5.21
N VAL A 97 -5.66 5.45 4.05
CA VAL A 97 -4.20 5.29 3.91
C VAL A 97 -3.69 6.30 2.88
N GLY A 98 -2.61 6.99 3.23
CA GLY A 98 -1.86 7.86 2.32
C GLY A 98 -0.71 7.13 1.65
N CYS A 99 0.25 7.89 1.11
CA CYS A 99 1.39 7.35 0.37
C CYS A 99 2.40 6.60 1.24
N LEU A 100 2.45 6.87 2.54
CA LEU A 100 3.39 6.24 3.47
C LEU A 100 2.73 5.07 4.21
N VAL A 101 3.29 3.85 4.06
CA VAL A 101 2.80 2.64 4.76
C VAL A 101 3.80 2.10 5.77
N GLY A 102 4.98 2.69 5.88
CA GLY A 102 5.95 2.30 6.89
C GLY A 102 7.16 3.19 7.02
N SER A 103 7.83 3.05 8.16
CA SER A 103 9.13 3.67 8.47
C SER A 103 9.89 2.75 9.43
N CYS A 104 11.14 3.11 9.79
CA CYS A 104 11.94 2.33 10.74
C CYS A 104 11.45 2.42 12.19
N ARG A 105 10.71 3.48 12.55
CA ARG A 105 10.14 3.74 13.88
C ARG A 105 11.17 3.86 15.02
N LYS A 106 12.43 4.19 14.70
CA LYS A 106 13.52 4.26 15.67
C LYS A 106 14.53 5.39 15.43
N CYS A 107 14.35 6.20 14.39
CA CYS A 107 15.21 7.34 14.11
C CYS A 107 14.59 8.62 14.66
N GLU A 108 15.41 9.66 14.82
CA GLU A 108 15.00 10.98 15.29
C GLU A 108 13.78 11.53 14.53
N ASN A 109 13.76 11.36 13.21
CA ASN A 109 12.61 11.77 12.40
C ASN A 109 11.33 11.00 12.78
N CYS A 110 11.41 9.70 13.05
CA CYS A 110 10.24 8.95 13.50
C CYS A 110 9.78 9.38 14.89
N ASP A 111 10.71 9.68 15.80
CA ASP A 111 10.40 10.12 17.16
C ASP A 111 9.75 11.52 17.16
N ASN A 112 10.12 12.35 16.20
CA ASN A 112 9.56 13.68 15.97
C ASN A 112 8.26 13.70 15.13
N ASN A 113 7.65 12.54 14.83
CA ASN A 113 6.47 12.41 13.95
C ASN A 113 6.70 12.97 12.53
N LEU A 114 7.92 12.80 12.04
CA LEU A 114 8.41 13.21 10.73
C LEU A 114 8.77 11.98 9.89
N GLU A 115 7.93 10.93 9.92
CA GLU A 115 8.21 9.64 9.31
C GLU A 115 8.44 9.70 7.80
N ILE A 116 7.93 10.73 7.13
CA ILE A 116 8.20 10.97 5.71
C ILE A 116 9.68 11.21 5.43
N TYR A 117 10.42 11.78 6.38
CA TYR A 117 11.86 12.02 6.30
C TYR A 117 12.68 10.84 6.87
N CYS A 118 12.05 9.70 7.17
CA CYS A 118 12.77 8.50 7.55
C CYS A 118 13.60 7.98 6.37
N PRO A 119 14.90 7.69 6.53
CA PRO A 119 15.72 7.09 5.46
C PRO A 119 15.22 5.73 4.98
N ASP A 120 14.57 4.98 5.87
CA ASP A 120 13.95 3.67 5.58
C ASP A 120 12.41 3.79 5.48
N HIS A 121 11.91 4.93 4.97
CA HIS A 121 10.48 5.05 4.69
C HIS A 121 10.05 4.03 3.63
N ILE A 122 8.78 3.63 3.68
CA ILE A 122 8.18 2.74 2.70
C ILE A 122 6.97 3.46 2.14
N ILE A 123 7.14 3.92 0.91
CA ILE A 123 6.09 4.56 0.12
C ILE A 123 5.42 3.47 -0.73
N ILE A 124 4.09 3.50 -0.80
CA ILE A 124 3.38 2.71 -1.80
C ILE A 124 3.52 3.40 -3.13
N GLU A 125 4.18 2.78 -4.11
CA GLU A 125 4.19 3.22 -5.52
C GLU A 125 2.90 2.80 -6.27
N GLY A 126 1.79 2.69 -5.52
CA GLY A 126 0.52 2.11 -5.94
C GLY A 126 0.01 1.08 -4.93
N LEU A 127 -1.30 0.80 -4.95
CA LEU A 127 -1.93 -0.19 -4.06
C LEU A 127 -1.24 -1.56 -4.17
N HIS A 128 -0.74 -1.94 -5.34
CA HIS A 128 0.09 -3.14 -5.52
C HIS A 128 1.22 -2.85 -6.50
N THR A 129 2.45 -2.83 -6.01
CA THR A 129 3.65 -2.82 -6.84
C THR A 129 4.53 -4.00 -6.48
N GLY A 130 5.04 -4.70 -7.50
CA GLY A 130 5.94 -5.82 -7.32
C GLY A 130 7.34 -5.38 -6.86
N VAL A 131 7.49 -4.85 -5.65
CA VAL A 131 8.80 -4.33 -5.18
C VAL A 131 9.86 -5.44 -5.10
N ARG A 132 11.07 -5.11 -5.54
CA ARG A 132 12.29 -5.87 -5.30
C ARG A 132 12.51 -5.98 -3.78
N ASN A 133 12.34 -7.18 -3.24
CA ASN A 133 13.06 -7.65 -2.07
C ASN A 133 12.73 -7.05 -0.69
N THR A 134 11.46 -6.82 -0.36
CA THR A 134 11.05 -6.73 1.07
C THR A 134 9.68 -7.37 1.31
N GLN A 135 9.64 -8.43 2.12
CA GLN A 135 8.41 -9.13 2.54
C GLN A 135 7.52 -8.32 3.50
N ARG A 136 7.52 -7.00 3.39
CA ARG A 136 6.87 -6.10 4.33
C ARG A 136 6.01 -5.09 3.55
N LYS A 137 4.70 -5.18 3.79
CA LYS A 137 3.72 -4.08 3.74
C LYS A 137 2.99 -3.87 2.41
N THR A 138 1.88 -4.59 2.29
CA THR A 138 0.62 -4.03 1.78
C THR A 138 -0.07 -3.23 2.89
N ILE A 139 -0.69 -2.10 2.54
CA ILE A 139 -1.65 -1.27 3.31
C ILE A 139 -1.89 -1.79 4.73
N THR A 140 -0.99 -1.36 5.59
CA THR A 140 -1.13 -1.49 7.03
C THR A 140 -1.04 -0.09 7.55
N ILE A 141 -2.14 0.38 8.13
CA ILE A 141 -2.04 1.49 9.05
C ILE A 141 -1.27 0.93 10.24
N LEU A 142 0.05 1.14 10.24
CA LEU A 142 0.87 0.83 11.40
C LEU A 142 0.35 1.73 12.52
N ASP A 143 -0.38 1.11 13.44
CA ASP A 143 -0.88 1.77 14.63
C ASP A 143 0.31 2.26 15.49
N ARG A 144 0.70 3.51 15.24
CA ARG A 144 0.90 4.58 16.22
C ARG A 144 1.25 5.88 15.47
N SER A 145 0.62 6.96 15.94
CA SER A 145 0.88 8.37 15.62
C SER A 145 0.69 8.89 14.17
N PHE A 146 -0.42 8.60 13.48
CA PHE A 146 -1.00 9.65 12.62
C PHE A 146 -2.02 10.41 13.46
N ARG A 147 -1.57 11.50 14.09
CA ARG A 147 -2.47 12.58 14.48
C ARG A 147 -2.71 13.39 13.21
N VAL A 148 -3.96 13.51 12.78
CA VAL A 148 -4.39 14.72 12.07
C VAL A 148 -4.49 15.83 13.11
#